data_AF-A0A090FPN7-F1
#
_entry.id   AF-A0A090FPN7-F1
#
_cell.length_a   1.000
_cell.length_b   1.000
_cell.length_c   1.000
_cell.angle_alpha   90.00
_cell.angle_beta   90.00
_cell.angle_gamma   90.00
#
_symmetry.space_group_name_H-M   'P 1'
#
loop_
_entity.id
_entity.type
_entity.pdbx_description
1 polymer ?
#
loop_
_entity_poly.entity_id
_entity_poly.type
_entity_poly.pdbx_seq_one_letter_code
_entity_poly.pdbx_strand_id
1 'polypeptide(L)'
;MTTIYKLSRQSALSRRAFTLGSAIALANSVTMTSWSEDLIGVVVSVRGAVTRKRQAKIEPLISGSDINDGDIVATGRHSSAELKLTDGTRILLGGETEFVIDGFAALQGGTLEIVTGKVLFDRPKQMPKVDVSIRTIFGMLGVRGKAFFCGQNREFLYSLWSTTW
;
A
#
# COMPACT_ATOMS: atom_id res chain seq x y z
N MET A 1 -11.97 -86.73 17.58
CA MET A 1 -12.98 -86.61 18.64
C MET A 1 -13.29 -85.13 18.87
N THR A 2 -14.52 -84.74 18.52
CA THR A 2 -15.42 -83.86 19.29
C THR A 2 -14.99 -82.43 19.62
N THR A 3 -15.58 -81.50 18.86
CA THR A 3 -16.07 -80.15 19.21
C THR A 3 -16.40 -79.95 20.69
N ILE A 4 -16.27 -78.73 21.25
CA ILE A 4 -17.35 -78.02 21.98
C ILE A 4 -16.91 -76.62 22.46
N TYR A 5 -17.81 -75.69 22.20
CA TYR A 5 -17.84 -74.25 22.41
C TYR A 5 -17.94 -73.83 23.89
N LYS A 6 -17.58 -72.57 24.18
CA LYS A 6 -18.36 -71.78 25.13
C LYS A 6 -18.41 -70.29 24.76
N LEU A 7 -19.49 -69.90 24.08
CA LEU A 7 -20.00 -68.54 24.08
C LEU A 7 -20.54 -68.22 25.49
N SER A 8 -20.20 -67.07 26.05
CA SER A 8 -21.13 -66.37 26.95
C SER A 8 -20.91 -64.85 27.01
N ARG A 9 -21.85 -64.16 26.35
CA ARG A 9 -22.57 -62.94 26.76
C ARG A 9 -21.80 -61.65 27.09
N GLN A 10 -21.76 -60.83 26.04
CA GLN A 10 -21.99 -59.39 25.94
C GLN A 10 -22.74 -58.69 27.10
N SER A 11 -22.29 -57.48 27.46
CA SER A 11 -23.02 -56.19 27.35
C SER A 11 -22.21 -55.13 28.11
N ALA A 12 -21.69 -54.08 27.46
CA ALA A 12 -22.34 -52.88 26.94
C ALA A 12 -21.98 -51.69 27.84
N LEU A 13 -21.63 -50.57 27.21
CA LEU A 13 -21.27 -49.25 27.78
C LEU A 13 -19.76 -49.16 28.16
N SER A 14 -18.95 -48.25 27.63
CA SER A 14 -19.28 -46.94 27.05
C SER A 14 -18.41 -46.60 25.84
N ARG A 15 -19.05 -46.10 24.77
CA ARG A 15 -18.43 -45.51 23.57
C ARG A 15 -17.71 -44.17 23.86
N ARG A 16 -17.29 -43.90 25.10
CA ARG A 16 -16.87 -42.55 25.56
C ARG A 16 -15.48 -42.48 26.18
N ALA A 17 -14.74 -43.59 26.28
CA ALA A 17 -13.51 -43.63 27.07
C ALA A 17 -12.21 -43.79 26.27
N PHE A 18 -12.22 -43.63 24.93
CA PHE A 18 -11.00 -43.81 24.12
C PHE A 18 -10.70 -42.73 23.06
N THR A 19 -11.41 -41.59 23.06
CA THR A 19 -11.15 -40.45 22.15
C THR A 19 -10.91 -39.12 22.88
N LEU A 20 -10.35 -39.17 24.09
CA LEU A 20 -10.02 -37.98 24.88
C LEU A 20 -8.56 -38.11 25.37
N GLY A 21 -7.60 -37.50 24.67
CA GLY A 21 -6.25 -37.41 25.21
C GLY A 21 -5.12 -36.92 24.30
N SER A 22 -5.32 -36.81 22.99
CA SER A 22 -4.24 -36.34 22.08
C SER A 22 -4.74 -35.50 20.89
N ALA A 23 -5.75 -34.66 21.12
CA ALA A 23 -6.28 -33.74 20.10
C ALA A 23 -6.39 -32.29 20.59
N ILE A 24 -5.56 -31.90 21.57
CA ILE A 24 -5.51 -30.53 22.09
C ILE A 24 -4.05 -30.08 22.17
N ALA A 25 -3.46 -29.84 21.00
CA ALA A 25 -2.43 -28.82 20.83
C ALA A 25 -2.91 -27.94 19.67
N LEU A 26 -3.91 -27.14 20.01
CA LEU A 26 -4.59 -26.19 19.16
C LEU A 26 -3.58 -25.21 18.56
N ALA A 27 -3.58 -25.16 17.23
CA ALA A 27 -3.69 -23.89 16.51
C ALA A 27 -2.69 -22.78 16.91
N ASN A 28 -1.40 -23.00 16.65
CA ASN A 28 -0.55 -21.88 16.23
C ASN A 28 -0.89 -21.55 14.77
N SER A 29 -2.10 -21.03 14.57
CA SER A 29 -2.44 -20.33 13.34
C SER A 29 -1.54 -19.11 13.30
N VAL A 30 -0.45 -19.20 12.53
CA VAL A 30 0.26 -18.01 12.07
C VAL A 30 -0.80 -17.22 11.32
N THR A 31 -1.37 -16.21 11.96
CA THR A 31 -2.15 -15.19 11.29
C THR A 31 -1.19 -14.51 10.35
N MET A 32 -1.13 -15.00 9.12
CA MET A 32 -0.58 -14.22 8.01
C MET A 32 -1.35 -12.91 8.04
N THR A 33 -0.70 -11.85 8.49
CA THR A 33 -1.18 -10.49 8.32
C THR A 33 -1.37 -10.33 6.82
N SER A 34 -2.61 -10.41 6.34
CA SER A 34 -2.93 -10.00 5.00
C SER A 34 -2.73 -8.49 4.98
N TRP A 35 -1.66 -8.05 4.33
CA TRP A 35 -1.52 -6.67 3.94
C TRP A 35 -2.68 -6.39 2.99
N SER A 36 -3.74 -5.76 3.50
CA SER A 36 -4.81 -5.23 2.66
C SER A 36 -4.18 -4.10 1.89
N GLU A 37 -3.85 -4.36 0.64
CA GLU A 37 -3.49 -3.33 -0.30
C GLU A 37 -4.77 -2.59 -0.68
N ASP A 38 -5.09 -1.55 0.08
CA ASP A 38 -6.24 -0.71 -0.22
C ASP A 38 -5.98 0.02 -1.54
N LEU A 39 -6.99 0.03 -2.42
CA LEU A 39 -6.90 0.73 -3.69
C LEU A 39 -6.98 2.24 -3.44
N ILE A 40 -5.90 2.94 -3.76
CA ILE A 40 -5.73 4.37 -3.51
C ILE A 40 -5.99 5.21 -4.78
N GLY A 41 -5.77 4.63 -5.96
CA GLY A 41 -6.03 5.34 -7.21
C GLY A 41 -5.73 4.54 -8.46
N VAL A 42 -5.63 5.27 -9.56
CA VAL A 42 -5.35 4.74 -10.91
C VAL A 42 -4.25 5.57 -11.57
N VAL A 43 -3.43 4.90 -12.38
CA VAL A 43 -2.46 5.58 -13.25
C VAL A 43 -3.19 6.17 -14.44
N VAL A 44 -3.14 7.49 -14.60
CA VAL A 44 -3.78 8.17 -15.73
C VAL A 44 -2.90 8.09 -16.97
N SER A 45 -1.61 8.39 -16.81
CA SER A 45 -0.67 8.37 -17.92
C SER A 45 0.74 8.03 -17.48
N VAL A 46 1.47 7.34 -18.35
CA VAL A 46 2.89 7.00 -18.18
C VAL A 46 3.64 7.41 -19.43
N ARG A 47 4.78 8.08 -19.25
CA ARG A 47 5.72 8.38 -20.33
C ARG A 47 7.12 7.94 -19.91
N GLY A 48 7.82 7.25 -20.81
CA GLY A 48 9.16 6.72 -20.55
C GLY A 48 9.16 5.49 -19.65
N ALA A 49 10.31 5.21 -19.04
CA ALA A 49 10.49 4.10 -18.12
C ALA A 49 9.99 4.47 -16.72
N VAL A 50 8.88 3.87 -16.30
CA VAL A 50 8.32 3.99 -14.95
C VAL A 50 8.08 2.59 -14.42
N THR A 51 8.51 2.36 -13.20
CA THR A 51 8.35 1.07 -12.51
C THR A 51 7.61 1.27 -11.21
N ARG A 52 6.94 0.21 -10.80
CA ARG A 52 6.27 0.08 -9.50
C ARG A 52 6.90 -1.09 -8.76
N LYS A 53 7.22 -0.87 -7.49
CA LYS A 53 7.63 -1.92 -6.58
C LYS A 53 6.51 -2.22 -5.59
N ARG A 54 6.08 -3.48 -5.56
CA ARG A 54 5.03 -4.01 -4.67
C ARG A 54 5.49 -5.31 -4.06
N GLN A 55 5.47 -5.43 -2.73
CA GLN A 55 5.82 -6.67 -2.02
C GLN A 55 7.09 -7.37 -2.57
N ALA A 56 8.15 -6.60 -2.84
CA ALA A 56 9.41 -7.02 -3.45
C ALA A 56 9.42 -7.40 -4.94
N LYS A 57 8.29 -7.33 -5.65
CA LYS A 57 8.25 -7.41 -7.13
C LYS A 57 8.38 -6.03 -7.74
N ILE A 58 9.20 -5.90 -8.77
CA ILE A 58 9.33 -4.69 -9.58
C ILE A 58 8.67 -4.96 -10.93
N GLU A 59 7.67 -4.16 -11.26
CA GLU A 59 6.88 -4.29 -12.47
C GLU A 59 6.87 -2.96 -13.23
N PRO A 60 6.80 -2.97 -14.57
CA PRO A 60 6.57 -1.73 -15.31
C PRO A 60 5.19 -1.16 -14.95
N LEU A 61 5.13 0.16 -14.73
CA LEU A 61 3.87 0.85 -14.50
C LEU A 61 3.20 1.15 -15.84
N ILE A 62 1.91 0.83 -15.96
CA ILE A 62 1.14 0.97 -17.19
C ILE A 62 -0.01 1.94 -16.94
N SER A 63 -0.38 2.71 -17.97
CA SER A 63 -1.57 3.57 -17.86
C SER A 63 -2.83 2.72 -17.66
N GLY A 64 -3.71 3.15 -16.76
CA GLY A 64 -4.92 2.44 -16.36
C GLY A 64 -4.70 1.38 -15.28
N SER A 65 -3.47 1.12 -14.83
CA SER A 65 -3.25 0.19 -13.72
C SER A 65 -3.66 0.78 -12.38
N ASP A 66 -4.15 -0.06 -11.48
CA ASP A 66 -4.48 0.33 -10.12
C ASP A 66 -3.22 0.62 -9.30
N ILE A 67 -3.37 1.58 -8.39
CA ILE A 67 -2.36 1.99 -7.43
C ILE A 67 -2.87 1.68 -6.04
N ASN A 68 -2.07 0.92 -5.29
CA ASN A 68 -2.42 0.47 -3.96
C ASN A 68 -1.58 1.18 -2.90
N ASP A 69 -2.07 1.19 -1.67
CA ASP A 69 -1.35 1.72 -0.53
C ASP A 69 -0.03 0.96 -0.31
N GLY A 70 1.05 1.69 -0.03
CA GLY A 70 2.39 1.14 0.14
C GLY A 70 3.15 0.83 -1.15
N ASP A 71 2.56 1.05 -2.34
CA ASP A 71 3.28 0.92 -3.61
C ASP A 71 4.39 1.99 -3.71
N ILE A 72 5.55 1.61 -4.25
CA ILE A 72 6.65 2.55 -4.52
C ILE A 72 6.73 2.76 -6.03
N VAL A 73 6.57 3.99 -6.49
CA VAL A 73 6.68 4.36 -7.91
C VAL A 73 8.02 5.03 -8.17
N ALA A 74 8.78 4.49 -9.11
CA ALA A 74 10.06 5.02 -9.54
C ALA A 74 10.02 5.41 -11.02
N THR A 75 10.60 6.57 -11.33
CA THR A 75 10.62 7.15 -12.68
C THR A 75 12.07 7.35 -13.14
N GLY A 76 12.35 7.00 -14.40
CA GLY A 76 13.65 7.25 -15.03
C GLY A 76 13.90 8.72 -15.39
N ARG A 77 15.09 9.01 -15.93
CA ARG A 77 15.56 10.37 -16.26
C ARG A 77 14.69 11.17 -17.23
N HIS A 78 14.13 10.51 -18.22
CA HIS A 78 13.26 11.13 -19.23
C HIS A 78 11.83 10.57 -19.13
N SER A 79 11.40 10.29 -17.90
CA SER A 79 10.11 9.67 -17.61
C SER A 79 9.21 10.61 -16.83
N SER A 80 7.90 10.38 -16.93
CA SER A 80 6.90 11.07 -16.11
C SER A 80 5.68 10.17 -15.92
N ALA A 81 5.03 10.28 -14.77
CA ALA A 81 3.78 9.57 -14.50
C ALA A 81 2.74 10.53 -13.91
N GLU A 82 1.49 10.36 -14.34
CA GLU A 82 0.33 11.03 -13.74
C GLU A 82 -0.52 9.98 -13.03
N LEU A 83 -0.70 10.18 -11.74
CA LEU A 83 -1.54 9.35 -10.87
C LEU A 83 -2.78 10.14 -10.48
N LYS A 84 -3.92 9.48 -10.46
CA LYS A 84 -5.17 10.06 -9.97
C LYS A 84 -5.70 9.20 -8.83
N LEU A 85 -5.81 9.83 -7.66
CA LEU A 85 -6.37 9.20 -6.47
C LEU A 85 -7.89 9.08 -6.56
N THR A 86 -8.46 8.21 -5.74
CA THR A 86 -9.92 7.99 -5.65
C THR A 86 -10.69 9.25 -5.27
N ASP A 87 -10.06 10.16 -4.52
CA ASP A 87 -10.62 11.45 -4.12
C ASP A 87 -10.52 12.54 -5.22
N GLY A 88 -9.93 12.19 -6.37
CA GLY A 88 -9.73 13.09 -7.51
C GLY A 88 -8.46 13.93 -7.44
N THR A 89 -7.64 13.79 -6.40
CA THR A 89 -6.31 14.39 -6.32
C THR A 89 -5.41 13.84 -7.43
N ARG A 90 -4.65 14.72 -8.07
CA ARG A 90 -3.68 14.38 -9.10
C ARG A 90 -2.27 14.52 -8.55
N ILE A 91 -1.44 13.52 -8.81
CA ILE A 91 -0.03 13.52 -8.47
C ILE A 91 0.74 13.36 -9.77
N LEU A 92 1.54 14.35 -10.13
CA LEU A 92 2.44 14.28 -11.27
C LEU A 92 3.87 14.06 -10.80
N LEU A 93 4.45 12.95 -11.23
CA LEU A 93 5.84 12.57 -10.98
C LEU A 93 6.67 12.95 -12.20
N GLY A 94 7.71 13.76 -11.99
CA GLY A 94 8.73 14.07 -12.99
C GLY A 94 9.82 12.99 -13.06
N GLY A 95 10.82 13.18 -13.92
CA GLY A 95 11.92 12.23 -14.03
C GLY A 95 12.80 12.17 -12.79
N GLU A 96 13.47 11.03 -12.60
CA GLU A 96 14.36 10.75 -11.45
C GLU A 96 13.65 10.89 -10.09
N THR A 97 12.39 10.46 -10.05
CA THR A 97 11.54 10.50 -8.85
C THR A 97 11.30 9.10 -8.30
N GLU A 98 11.43 8.96 -6.98
CA GLU A 98 11.00 7.78 -6.23
C GLU A 98 10.02 8.26 -5.15
N PHE A 99 8.78 7.76 -5.24
CA PHE A 99 7.66 8.20 -4.43
C PHE A 99 6.98 7.00 -3.78
N VAL A 100 6.77 7.08 -2.46
CA VAL A 100 6.02 6.07 -1.70
C VAL A 100 4.58 6.52 -1.61
N ILE A 101 3.66 5.65 -2.04
CA ILE A 101 2.23 5.92 -1.94
C ILE A 101 1.77 5.59 -0.53
N ASP A 102 1.41 6.63 0.21
CA ASP A 102 0.71 6.54 1.49
C ASP A 102 -0.68 7.14 1.30
N GLY A 103 -1.67 6.26 1.17
CA GLY A 103 -3.07 6.61 0.96
C GLY A 103 -3.69 7.36 2.12
N PHE A 104 -3.26 7.08 3.35
CA PHE A 104 -3.73 7.80 4.52
C PHE A 104 -3.28 9.26 4.47
N ALA A 105 -1.97 9.48 4.25
CA ALA A 105 -1.39 10.81 4.11
C ALA A 105 -1.96 11.57 2.91
N ALA A 106 -2.21 10.88 1.79
CA ALA A 106 -2.70 11.50 0.57
C ALA A 106 -4.20 11.89 0.63
N LEU A 107 -5.04 11.12 1.32
CA LEU A 107 -6.50 11.33 1.35
C LEU A 107 -6.94 12.18 2.55
N GLN A 108 -6.37 11.93 3.73
CA GLN A 108 -6.81 12.49 5.02
C GLN A 108 -5.83 13.52 5.59
N GLY A 109 -4.62 13.59 5.03
CA GLY A 109 -3.52 14.39 5.58
C GLY A 109 -2.58 13.55 6.40
N GLY A 110 -1.33 13.96 6.44
CA GLY A 110 -0.27 13.15 7.03
C GLY A 110 1.08 13.45 6.43
N THR A 111 1.98 12.48 6.48
CA THR A 111 3.35 12.64 5.97
C THR A 111 3.52 11.91 4.64
N LEU A 112 3.70 12.64 3.55
CA LEU A 112 4.10 12.08 2.27
C LEU A 112 5.61 11.92 2.22
N GLU A 113 6.09 10.73 1.88
CA GLU A 113 7.52 10.47 1.77
C GLU A 113 7.98 10.57 0.31
N ILE A 114 8.90 11.50 0.06
CA ILE A 114 9.54 11.70 -1.24
C ILE A 114 11.02 11.45 -1.06
N VAL A 115 11.52 10.37 -1.66
CA VAL A 115 12.94 10.00 -1.56
C VAL A 115 13.78 10.93 -2.45
N THR A 116 13.34 11.11 -3.70
CA THR A 116 14.02 11.97 -4.69
C THR A 116 13.04 12.45 -5.76
N GLY A 117 13.43 13.49 -6.51
CA GLY A 117 12.79 13.89 -7.76
C GLY A 117 11.85 15.10 -7.67
N LYS A 118 10.86 15.13 -8.58
CA LYS A 118 9.90 16.23 -8.73
C LYS A 118 8.47 15.69 -8.65
N VAL A 119 7.69 16.26 -7.77
CA VAL A 119 6.29 15.88 -7.51
C VAL A 119 5.44 17.13 -7.53
N LEU A 120 4.35 17.11 -8.27
CA LEU A 120 3.28 18.10 -8.20
C LEU A 120 2.05 17.41 -7.64
N PHE A 121 1.55 17.93 -6.53
CA PHE A 121 0.29 17.51 -5.92
C PHE A 121 -0.77 18.55 -6.23
N ASP A 122 -1.90 18.13 -6.78
CA ASP A 122 -3.02 19.00 -7.12
C ASP A 122 -4.35 18.39 -6.67
N ARG A 123 -4.94 18.96 -5.62
CA ARG A 123 -6.22 18.53 -5.05
C ARG A 123 -7.36 19.42 -5.58
N PRO A 124 -8.49 18.82 -6.03
CA PRO A 124 -9.61 19.58 -6.58
C PRO A 124 -10.20 20.57 -5.57
N LYS A 125 -10.69 21.71 -6.08
CA LYS A 125 -11.14 22.86 -5.27
C LYS A 125 -12.25 22.54 -4.26
N GLN A 126 -13.11 21.57 -4.56
CA GLN A 126 -14.28 21.21 -3.75
C GLN A 126 -13.93 20.44 -2.47
N MET A 127 -12.68 20.00 -2.30
CA MET A 127 -12.26 19.27 -1.10
C MET A 127 -11.80 20.18 0.05
N PRO A 128 -11.99 19.73 1.31
CA PRO A 128 -11.47 20.43 2.48
C PRO A 128 -9.95 20.56 2.39
N LYS A 129 -9.43 21.64 2.99
CA LYS A 129 -7.98 21.83 3.15
C LYS A 129 -7.48 20.77 4.12
N VAL A 130 -6.35 20.17 3.77
CA VAL A 130 -5.73 19.10 4.55
C VAL A 130 -4.31 19.57 4.89
N ASP A 131 -3.89 19.35 6.12
CA ASP A 131 -2.50 19.60 6.52
C ASP A 131 -1.67 18.40 6.07
N VAL A 132 -0.70 18.65 5.18
CA VAL A 132 0.19 17.62 4.61
C VAL A 132 1.62 17.99 4.95
N SER A 133 2.32 17.10 5.62
CA SER A 133 3.76 17.15 5.81
C SER A 133 4.43 16.36 4.70
N ILE A 134 5.52 16.85 4.15
CA ILE A 134 6.32 16.11 3.17
C ILE A 134 7.66 15.83 3.83
N ARG A 135 8.03 14.56 3.91
CA ARG A 135 9.34 14.13 4.37
C ARG A 135 10.21 13.84 3.17
N THR A 136 11.36 14.51 3.13
CA THR A 136 12.42 14.26 2.15
C THR A 136 13.71 13.93 2.88
N ILE A 137 14.70 13.39 2.16
CA ILE A 137 16.06 13.20 2.70
C ILE A 137 16.71 14.53 3.13
N PHE A 138 16.21 15.66 2.66
CA PHE A 138 16.74 17.00 2.96
C PHE A 138 16.00 17.69 4.11
N GLY A 139 14.88 17.13 4.59
CA GLY A 139 14.09 17.71 5.67
C GLY A 139 12.57 17.55 5.47
N MET A 140 11.82 18.14 6.41
CA MET A 140 10.36 18.11 6.41
C MET A 140 9.79 19.45 5.93
N LEU A 141 8.82 19.40 5.01
CA LEU A 141 8.07 20.56 4.51
C LEU A 141 6.62 20.47 5.00
N GLY A 142 6.19 21.38 5.86
CA GLY A 142 4.79 21.49 6.25
C GLY A 142 4.01 22.29 5.22
N VAL A 143 2.99 21.69 4.60
CA VAL A 143 2.17 22.33 3.57
C VAL A 143 0.73 22.43 4.05
N ARG A 144 0.23 23.65 4.10
CA ARG A 144 -1.18 23.97 4.38
C ARG A 144 -1.81 24.58 3.13
N GLY A 145 -2.36 23.73 2.27
CA GLY A 145 -2.84 24.13 0.94
C GLY A 145 -3.54 23.01 0.20
N LYS A 146 -3.90 23.25 -1.07
CA LYS A 146 -4.55 22.24 -1.93
C LYS A 146 -3.66 21.76 -3.08
N ALA A 147 -2.76 22.61 -3.56
CA ALA A 147 -1.82 22.27 -4.61
C ALA A 147 -0.42 22.73 -4.22
N PHE A 148 0.60 21.90 -4.46
CA PHE A 148 1.99 22.22 -4.18
C PHE A 148 2.94 21.46 -5.09
N PHE A 149 4.06 22.10 -5.39
CA PHE A 149 5.19 21.47 -6.07
C PHE A 149 6.30 21.16 -5.05
N CYS A 150 6.94 20.01 -5.21
CA CYS A 150 8.07 19.58 -4.41
C CYS A 150 9.12 18.95 -5.35
N GLY A 151 10.25 19.62 -5.56
CA GLY A 151 11.38 19.03 -6.25
C GLY A 151 12.56 19.99 -6.40
N GLN A 152 13.71 19.43 -6.75
CA GLN A 152 14.93 20.21 -6.96
C GLN A 152 14.81 21.11 -8.19
N ASN A 153 15.04 22.42 -8.01
CA ASN A 153 15.11 23.40 -9.07
C ASN A 153 16.55 23.97 -9.16
N ARG A 154 16.93 24.52 -10.32
CA ARG A 154 18.30 24.93 -10.66
C ARG A 154 18.92 25.97 -9.71
N GLU A 155 18.12 26.63 -8.86
CA GLU A 155 18.58 27.67 -7.93
C GLU A 155 18.15 27.46 -6.46
N PHE A 156 17.24 26.51 -6.18
CA PHE A 156 16.76 26.21 -4.82
C PHE A 156 16.49 24.71 -4.65
N LEU A 157 16.84 24.16 -3.48
CA LEU A 157 16.69 22.74 -3.17
C LEU A 157 15.24 22.25 -3.29
N TYR A 158 14.25 23.08 -2.95
CA TYR A 158 12.81 22.83 -3.14
C TYR A 158 12.05 24.16 -3.32
N SER A 159 11.14 24.26 -4.31
CA SER A 159 10.24 25.41 -4.45
C SER A 159 8.81 25.04 -4.10
N LEU A 160 8.32 25.49 -2.94
CA LEU A 160 6.92 25.33 -2.56
C LEU A 160 6.11 26.53 -3.09
N TRP A 161 5.27 26.30 -4.10
CA TRP A 161 4.26 27.29 -4.49
C TRP A 161 2.87 26.73 -4.22
N SER A 162 2.10 27.47 -3.43
CA SER A 162 0.71 27.17 -3.09
C SER A 162 -0.17 28.16 -3.84
N THR A 163 -1.04 27.66 -4.72
CA THR A 163 -2.12 28.49 -5.28
C THR A 163 -3.28 28.48 -4.29
N THR A 164 -3.60 29.66 -3.77
CA THR A 164 -4.84 29.90 -3.03
C THR A 164 -5.70 30.81 -3.91
N TRP A 165 -6.65 30.24 -4.64
CA TRP A 165 -7.74 30.99 -5.28
C TRP A 165 -9.07 30.46 -4.78
#